data_AF-A0A0M3DG33-F1
#
_entry.id   AF-A0A0M3DG33-F1
#
_cell.length_a   1.000
_cell.length_b   1.000
_cell.length_c   1.000
_cell.angle_alpha   90.00
_cell.angle_beta   90.00
_cell.angle_gamma   90.00
#
_symmetry.space_group_name_H-M   'P 1'
#
loop_
_entity.id
_entity.type
_entity.pdbx_description
1 polymer ?
#
loop_
_entity_poly.entity_id
_entity_poly.type
_entity_poly.pdbx_seq_one_letter_code
_entity_poly.pdbx_strand_id
1 'polypeptide(L)' 'MIEKIKLQQACIDDLNYLLDIMSKIDKKREDMIIYDDFRLSHSKNSLEEVLNSKTENELIIIAKDNEKIIGILNLIFSPP' A
#
# COMPACT_ATOMS: atom_id res chain seq x y z
N MET A 1 -1.19 -20.81 19.30
CA MET A 1 -1.90 -19.52 19.21
C MET A 1 -1.89 -19.15 17.73
N ILE A 2 -3.05 -19.10 17.08
CA ILE A 2 -3.15 -18.93 15.61
C ILE A 2 -2.89 -17.45 15.30
N GLU A 3 -1.91 -17.16 14.45
CA GLU A 3 -1.70 -15.81 13.91
C GLU A 3 -2.96 -15.38 13.16
N LYS A 4 -3.71 -14.43 13.72
CA LYS A 4 -4.93 -13.87 13.10
C LYS A 4 -4.61 -12.95 11.91
N ILE A 5 -3.39 -12.46 11.82
CA ILE A 5 -2.96 -11.49 10.82
C ILE A 5 -1.76 -12.06 10.08
N LYS A 6 -1.88 -12.22 8.76
CA LYS A 6 -0.77 -12.61 7.89
C LYS A 6 -0.17 -11.37 7.25
N LEU A 7 1.16 -11.26 7.29
CA LEU A 7 1.89 -10.26 6.54
C LEU A 7 2.45 -10.91 5.27
N GLN A 8 2.25 -10.28 4.13
CA GLN A 8 2.86 -10.72 2.88
C GLN A 8 3.27 -9.51 2.05
N GLN A 9 4.29 -9.68 1.21
CA GLN A 9 4.56 -8.73 0.14
C GLN A 9 3.36 -8.68 -0.80
N ALA A 10 2.96 -7.47 -1.18
CA ALA A 10 1.92 -7.29 -2.19
C ALA A 10 2.42 -7.71 -3.57
N CYS A 11 1.55 -8.31 -4.37
CA CYS A 11 1.85 -8.68 -5.75
C CYS A 11 0.90 -7.97 -6.73
N ILE A 12 1.13 -8.18 -8.02
CA ILE A 12 0.32 -7.57 -9.09
C ILE A 12 -1.18 -7.86 -8.97
N ASP A 13 -1.56 -9.02 -8.41
CA ASP A 13 -2.96 -9.39 -8.21
C ASP A 13 -3.65 -8.48 -7.17
N ASP A 14 -2.89 -7.86 -6.27
CA ASP A 14 -3.41 -6.93 -5.27
C ASP A 14 -3.59 -5.50 -5.83
N LEU A 15 -3.18 -5.20 -7.08
CA LEU A 15 -3.12 -3.84 -7.66
C LEU A 15 -4.43 -3.06 -7.55
N ASN A 16 -5.53 -3.60 -8.07
CA ASN A 16 -6.82 -2.89 -8.11
C ASN A 16 -7.35 -2.65 -6.68
N TYR A 17 -7.13 -3.59 -5.79
CA TYR A 17 -7.56 -3.48 -4.40
C TYR A 17 -6.74 -2.43 -3.64
N LEU A 18 -5.42 -2.40 -3.85
CA LEU A 18 -4.53 -1.40 -3.26
C LEU A 18 -4.87 0.01 -3.74
N LEU A 19 -5.14 0.21 -5.04
CA LEU A 19 -5.57 1.49 -5.59
C LEU A 19 -6.85 2.00 -4.91
N ASP A 20 -7.85 1.13 -4.75
CA ASP A 20 -9.11 1.47 -4.11
C ASP A 20 -8.92 1.83 -2.62
N ILE A 21 -8.15 1.04 -1.87
CA ILE A 21 -7.87 1.36 -0.46
C ILE A 21 -7.07 2.65 -0.31
N MET A 22 -5.99 2.83 -1.06
CA MET A 22 -5.16 4.04 -0.99
C MET A 22 -6.00 5.29 -1.29
N SER A 23 -6.83 5.25 -2.32
CA SER A 23 -7.75 6.34 -2.65
C SER A 23 -8.75 6.63 -1.52
N LYS A 24 -9.31 5.59 -0.89
CA LYS A 24 -10.23 5.76 0.25
C LYS A 24 -9.54 6.33 1.49
N ILE A 25 -8.29 5.95 1.74
CA ILE A 25 -7.49 6.49 2.85
C ILE A 25 -7.18 7.96 2.58
N ASP A 26 -6.70 8.30 1.39
CA ASP A 26 -6.39 9.68 1.02
C ASP A 26 -7.62 10.57 1.12
N LYS A 27 -8.78 10.13 0.61
CA LYS A 27 -10.04 10.87 0.75
C LYS A 27 -10.43 11.11 2.21
N LYS A 28 -10.32 10.07 3.05
CA LYS A 28 -10.58 10.23 4.50
C LYS A 28 -9.59 11.16 5.18
N ARG A 29 -8.33 11.20 4.73
CA ARG A 29 -7.32 12.11 5.24
C ARG A 29 -7.60 13.56 4.82
N GLU A 30 -7.99 13.80 3.57
CA GLU A 30 -8.43 15.12 3.11
C GLU A 30 -9.56 15.67 3.98
N ASP A 31 -10.50 14.81 4.40
CA ASP A 31 -11.59 15.20 5.31
C ASP A 31 -11.11 15.48 6.76
N MET A 32 -9.90 15.06 7.14
CA MET A 32 -9.38 15.11 8.52
C MET A 32 -8.22 16.09 8.73
N ILE A 33 -7.46 16.47 7.69
CA ILE A 33 -6.21 17.23 7.81
C ILE A 33 -6.32 18.53 7.01
N ILE A 34 -5.96 19.66 7.63
CA ILE A 34 -5.99 21.00 7.03
C ILE A 34 -4.81 21.24 6.06
N TYR A 35 -3.76 20.41 6.15
CA TYR A 35 -2.52 20.53 5.39
C TYR A 35 -2.16 19.24 4.65
N ASP A 36 -1.74 19.38 3.39
CA ASP A 36 -1.46 18.30 2.42
C ASP A 36 -0.02 17.79 2.56
N ASP A 37 0.38 17.38 3.77
CA ASP A 37 1.79 17.05 4.06
C ASP A 37 2.19 15.64 3.60
N PHE A 38 1.23 14.77 3.23
CA PHE A 38 1.54 13.42 2.74
C PHE A 38 0.36 12.75 2.01
N ARG A 39 0.54 12.45 0.72
CA ARG A 39 -0.37 11.59 -0.05
C ARG A 39 0.20 10.19 -0.16
N LEU A 40 -0.63 9.17 0.08
CA LEU A 40 -0.28 7.78 -0.18
C LEU A 40 -0.43 7.41 -1.67
N SER A 41 -0.85 8.38 -2.50
CA SER A 41 -1.22 8.16 -3.88
C SER A 41 -0.03 7.71 -4.74
N HIS A 42 -0.10 6.47 -5.22
CA HIS A 42 0.59 6.06 -6.43
C HIS A 42 -0.32 6.32 -7.64
N SER A 43 0.28 6.70 -8.77
CA SER A 43 -0.39 6.49 -10.06
C SER A 43 -0.53 4.97 -10.30
N LYS A 44 -1.54 4.55 -11.06
CA LYS A 44 -1.72 3.12 -11.41
C LYS A 44 -0.43 2.51 -11.97
N ASN A 45 0.24 3.23 -12.87
CA ASN A 45 1.47 2.78 -13.50
C ASN A 45 2.62 2.65 -12.49
N SER A 46 2.77 3.63 -11.58
CA SER A 46 3.80 3.57 -10.54
C SER A 46 3.58 2.40 -9.58
N LEU A 47 2.33 2.16 -9.15
CA LEU A 47 2.03 1.01 -8.28
C LEU A 47 2.26 -0.32 -9.01
N GLU A 48 1.90 -0.40 -10.28
CA GLU A 48 2.15 -1.57 -11.12
C GLU A 48 3.66 -1.87 -11.27
N GLU A 49 4.52 -0.85 -11.35
CA GLU A 49 5.98 -1.05 -11.37
C GLU A 49 6.50 -1.65 -10.06
N VAL A 50 6.05 -1.10 -8.92
CA VAL A 50 6.42 -1.60 -7.58
C VAL A 50 5.96 -3.04 -7.38
N LEU A 51 4.70 -3.35 -7.72
CA LEU A 51 4.13 -4.69 -7.53
C LEU A 51 4.69 -5.75 -8.49
N ASN A 52 5.24 -5.34 -9.63
CA ASN A 52 5.96 -6.23 -10.55
C ASN A 52 7.45 -6.40 -10.18
N SER A 53 7.88 -5.90 -9.02
CA SER A 53 9.29 -5.90 -8.58
C SER A 53 10.23 -5.24 -9.60
N LYS A 54 9.73 -4.30 -10.41
CA LYS A 54 10.56 -3.51 -11.34
C LYS A 54 11.30 -2.37 -10.63
N THR A 55 10.91 -2.10 -9.39
CA THR A 55 11.47 -1.05 -8.54
C THR A 55 12.20 -1.70 -7.37
N GLU A 56 13.52 -1.55 -7.29
CA GLU A 56 14.32 -2.12 -6.18
C GLU A 56 14.25 -1.27 -4.90
N ASN A 57 13.75 -0.04 -5.01
CA ASN A 57 13.77 0.95 -3.94
C ASN A 57 12.44 1.06 -3.19
N GLU A 58 11.46 0.21 -3.49
CA GLU A 58 10.15 0.28 -2.85
C GLU A 58 9.56 -1.11 -2.63
N LEU A 59 8.99 -1.32 -1.44
CA LEU A 59 8.36 -2.57 -1.05
C LEU A 59 7.04 -2.29 -0.33
N ILE A 60 5.96 -2.87 -0.84
CA ILE A 60 4.64 -2.81 -0.22
C ILE A 60 4.34 -4.12 0.49
N ILE A 61 4.02 -4.05 1.78
CA ILE A 61 3.59 -5.17 2.61
C ILE A 61 2.13 -4.98 2.97
N ILE A 62 1.34 -6.04 2.82
CA ILE A 62 -0.08 -6.06 3.17
C ILE A 62 -0.32 -6.99 4.36
N ALA A 63 -1.16 -6.51 5.28
CA ALA A 63 -1.68 -7.29 6.39
C ALA A 63 -3.06 -7.84 6.04
N LYS A 64 -3.24 -9.16 6.12
CA LYS A 64 -4.50 -9.86 5.81
C LYS A 64 -5.07 -10.56 7.06
N ASP A 65 -6.38 -10.38 7.30
CA ASP A 65 -7.18 -11.19 8.23
C ASP A 65 -8.23 -11.95 7.40
N ASN A 66 -8.15 -13.28 7.36
CA ASN A 66 -9.02 -14.14 6.54
C ASN A 66 -9.22 -13.63 5.10
N GLU A 67 -8.13 -13.43 4.36
CA GLU A 67 -8.06 -12.87 2.98
C GLU A 67 -8.40 -11.38 2.83
N LYS A 68 -8.98 -10.74 3.85
CA LYS A 68 -9.25 -9.30 3.82
C LYS A 68 -8.00 -8.53 4.18
N ILE A 69 -7.55 -7.63 3.30
CA ILE A 69 -6.48 -6.69 3.63
C ILE A 69 -7.01 -5.66 4.64
N ILE A 70 -6.34 -5.58 5.78
CA ILE A 70 -6.65 -4.71 6.92
C ILE A 70 -5.58 -3.63 7.16
N GLY A 71 -4.45 -3.71 6.47
CA GLY A 71 -3.36 -2.75 6.61
C GLY A 71 -2.38 -2.80 5.45
N ILE A 72 -1.74 -1.67 5.20
CA ILE A 72 -0.72 -1.49 4.17
C ILE A 72 0.47 -0.80 4.83
N LEU A 73 1.66 -1.32 4.58
CA LEU A 73 2.93 -0.71 4.93
C LEU A 73 3.71 -0.48 3.63
N ASN A 74 4.04 0.78 3.35
CA ASN A 74 4.91 1.13 2.23
C ASN A 74 6.31 1.47 2.76
N LEU A 75 7.33 0.76 2.27
CA LEU A 75 8.73 0.94 2.62
C LEU A 75 9.49 1.48 1.40
N ILE A 76 9.98 2.70 1.52
CA ILE A 76 10.79 3.35 0.48
C ILE A 76 12.23 3.39 0.95
N PHE A 77 13.12 2.79 0.17
CA PHE A 77 14.56 2.74 0.44
C PHE A 77 15.25 3.91 -0.28
N SER A 78 16.04 4.67 0.46
CA SER A 78 16.96 5.64 -0.13
C SER A 78 18.35 5.01 -0.21
N PRO A 79 19.13 5.29 -1.26
CA PRO A 79 20.54 4.92 -1.28
C PRO A 79 21.25 5.59 -0.08
N PRO A 80 22.26 4.92 0.51
CA PRO A 80 23.00 5.42 1.67
C PRO A 80 23.77 6.71 1.39
#